data_AF-A0A484YFT1-F1
#
_entry.id   AF-A0A484YFT1-F1
#
_cell.length_a   1.000
_cell.length_b   1.000
_cell.length_c   1.000
_cell.angle_alpha   90.00
_cell.angle_beta   90.00
_cell.angle_gamma   90.00
#
_symmetry.space_group_name_H-M   'P 1'
#
loop_
_entity.id
_entity.type
_entity.pdbx_description
1 polymer ?
#
loop_
_entity_poly.entity_id
_entity_poly.type
_entity_poly.pdbx_seq_one_letter_code
_entity_poly.pdbx_strand_id
1 'polypeptide(L)' 'MVAVVDAILAQEVRRKQAGDVRPIPFRPDHGHQMLDDLRKKTNPGYSAIGRLKGMAEVRGVELALKMTKYPELL' A
#
# COMPACT_ATOMS: atom_id res chain seq x y z
N MET A 1 3.38 5.43 -8.70
CA MET A 1 2.64 4.69 -7.64
C MET A 1 1.14 4.70 -7.88
N VAL A 2 0.48 5.86 -8.07
CA VAL A 2 -0.97 5.95 -8.31
C VAL A 2 -1.48 4.99 -9.39
N ALA A 3 -0.88 4.98 -10.59
CA ALA A 3 -1.28 4.07 -11.66
C ALA A 3 -1.14 2.57 -11.33
N VAL A 4 -0.18 2.20 -10.47
CA VAL A 4 0.01 0.82 -10.03
C VAL A 4 -1.10 0.42 -9.06
N VAL A 5 -1.40 1.28 -8.09
CA VAL A 5 -2.52 1.05 -7.14
C VAL A 5 -3.85 1.01 -7.90
N ASP A 6 -4.04 1.89 -8.88
CA ASP A 6 -5.21 1.91 -9.75
C ASP A 6 -5.40 0.57 -10.50
N ALA A 7 -4.33 0.04 -11.10
CA ALA A 7 -4.36 -1.27 -11.78
C ALA A 7 -4.66 -2.43 -10.81
N ILE A 8 -4.15 -2.38 -9.57
CA ILE A 8 -4.44 -3.38 -8.53
C ILE A 8 -5.92 -3.34 -8.14
N LEU A 9 -6.47 -2.14 -7.89
CA LEU A 9 -7.89 -1.98 -7.53
C LEU A 9 -8.81 -2.42 -8.67
N ALA A 10 -8.48 -2.07 -9.92
CA ALA A 10 -9.22 -2.56 -11.09
C ALA A 10 -9.27 -4.10 -11.14
N GLN A 11 -8.16 -4.76 -10.78
CA GLN A 11 -8.11 -6.22 -10.71
C GLN A 11 -8.95 -6.78 -9.56
N GLU A 12 -8.98 -6.13 -8.40
CA GLU A 12 -9.83 -6.53 -7.27
C GLU A 12 -11.32 -6.38 -7.61
N VAL A 13 -11.72 -5.31 -8.30
CA VAL A 13 -13.08 -5.15 -8.84
C VAL A 13 -13.42 -6.30 -9.78
N ARG A 14 -12.53 -6.60 -10.74
CA ARG A 14 -12.74 -7.71 -11.69
C ARG A 14 -12.90 -9.05 -10.98
N ARG A 15 -12.13 -9.31 -9.92
CA ARG A 15 -12.26 -10.53 -9.09
C ARG A 15 -13.60 -10.57 -8.36
N LYS A 16 -13.98 -9.45 -7.73
CA LYS A 16 -15.26 -9.32 -7.01
C LYS A 16 -16.45 -9.58 -7.93
N GLN A 17 -16.43 -9.07 -9.15
CA GLN A 17 -17.45 -9.33 -10.18
C GLN A 17 -17.52 -10.81 -10.61
N ALA A 18 -16.40 -11.53 -10.54
CA ALA A 18 -16.33 -12.97 -10.79
C ALA A 18 -16.63 -13.83 -9.54
N GLY A 19 -17.00 -13.22 -8.42
CA GLY A 19 -17.32 -13.90 -7.15
C GLY A 19 -16.14 -14.13 -6.21
N ASP A 20 -14.93 -13.67 -6.55
CA ASP A 20 -13.77 -13.73 -5.67
C ASP A 20 -13.56 -12.40 -4.93
N VAL A 21 -13.91 -12.38 -3.65
CA VAL A 21 -13.86 -11.17 -2.81
C VAL A 21 -12.53 -10.98 -2.08
N ARG A 22 -11.51 -11.82 -2.33
CA ARG A 22 -10.23 -11.75 -1.62
C ARG A 22 -9.38 -10.56 -2.13
N PRO A 23 -8.95 -9.64 -1.25
CA PRO A 23 -8.06 -8.55 -1.64
C PRO A 23 -6.64 -9.07 -1.93
N ILE A 24 -5.87 -8.27 -2.69
CA ILE A 24 -4.46 -8.49 -2.96
C ILE A 24 -3.65 -7.88 -1.80
N PRO A 25 -3.00 -8.70 -0.95
CA PRO A 25 -2.22 -8.18 0.15
C PRO A 25 -0.99 -7.43 -0.35
N PHE A 26 -0.62 -6.35 0.33
CA PHE A 26 0.60 -5.60 0.03
C PHE A 26 1.41 -5.30 1.30
N ARG A 27 2.69 -5.00 1.10
CA ARG A 27 3.60 -4.46 2.11
C ARG A 27 4.42 -3.33 1.50
N PRO A 28 4.93 -2.36 2.27
CA PRO A 28 5.76 -1.25 1.77
C PRO A 28 7.15 -1.69 1.28
N ASP A 29 7.43 -2.99 1.35
CA ASP A 29 8.68 -3.65 1.01
C ASP A 29 9.89 -3.18 1.82
N HIS A 30 10.53 -2.10 1.39
CA HIS A 30 11.69 -1.49 2.02
C HIS A 30 11.41 -0.04 2.40
N GLY A 31 12.19 0.51 3.33
CA GLY A 31 12.09 1.91 3.74
C GLY A 31 13.45 2.50 4.05
N HIS A 32 13.58 3.82 3.87
CA HIS A 32 14.78 4.53 4.30
C HIS A 32 14.92 4.46 5.82
N GLN A 33 16.17 4.31 6.29
CA GLN A 33 16.48 4.50 7.70
C GLN A 33 16.37 6.00 8.02
N MET A 34 15.54 6.36 8.99
CA MET A 34 15.20 7.75 9.30
C MET A 34 14.78 7.92 10.76
N LEU A 35 14.79 9.16 11.26
CA LEU A 35 14.40 9.51 12.62
C LEU A 35 15.13 8.62 13.65
N ASP A 36 14.41 8.11 14.64
CA ASP A 36 14.97 7.26 15.71
C ASP A 36 15.69 6.01 15.19
N ASP A 37 15.35 5.54 13.99
CA ASP A 37 15.99 4.35 13.44
C ASP A 37 17.44 4.60 13.00
N LEU A 38 17.86 5.85 12.77
CA LEU A 38 19.26 6.20 12.45
C LEU A 38 20.23 5.86 13.59
N ARG A 39 19.73 5.78 14.83
CA ARG A 39 20.52 5.50 16.03
C ARG A 39 20.47 4.03 16.45
N LYS A 40 19.87 3.16 15.64
CA LYS A 40 19.68 1.73 15.93
C LYS A 40 20.49 0.88 14.95
N LYS A 41 20.92 -0.29 15.41
CA LYS A 41 21.33 -1.37 14.48
C LYS A 41 20.08 -1.92 13.81
N THR A 42 19.97 -1.74 12.50
CA THR A 42 18.81 -2.19 11.72
C THR A 42 19.25 -3.12 10.60
N ASN A 43 18.32 -3.92 10.08
CA ASN A 43 18.53 -4.66 8.83
C ASN A 43 18.43 -3.66 7.67
N PRO A 44 19.40 -3.62 6.72
CA PRO A 44 19.39 -2.66 5.62
C PRO A 44 18.05 -2.65 4.85
N GLY A 45 17.38 -1.50 4.80
CA GLY A 45 16.08 -1.34 4.15
C GLY A 45 14.85 -1.83 4.94
N TYR A 46 15.04 -2.43 6.12
CA TYR A 46 13.97 -2.98 6.96
C TYR A 46 13.78 -2.23 8.29
N SER A 47 14.23 -0.98 8.37
CA SER A 47 13.88 -0.07 9.47
C SER A 47 12.35 0.14 9.54
N ALA A 48 11.85 0.51 10.73
CA ALA A 48 10.40 0.58 10.97
C ALA A 48 9.81 1.87 10.39
N ILE A 49 10.42 3.01 10.67
CA ILE A 49 9.81 4.33 10.42
C ILE A 49 9.70 4.61 8.92
N GLY A 50 10.73 4.29 8.14
CA GLY A 50 10.67 4.45 6.68
C GLY A 50 9.63 3.57 6.01
N ARG A 51 9.47 2.32 6.48
CA ARG A 51 8.43 1.41 5.96
C ARG A 51 7.04 1.87 6.38
N LEU A 52 6.87 2.37 7.60
CA LEU A 52 5.62 2.97 8.06
C LEU A 52 5.22 4.17 7.21
N LYS A 53 6.18 5.05 6.85
CA LYS A 53 5.95 6.16 5.93
C LYS A 53 5.46 5.67 4.57
N GLY A 54 6.17 4.72 3.94
CA GLY A 54 5.77 4.15 2.66
C GLY A 54 4.39 3.47 2.72
N MET A 55 4.08 2.78 3.83
CA MET A 55 2.76 2.20 4.07
C MET A 55 1.68 3.29 4.10
N ALA A 56 1.90 4.38 4.83
CA ALA A 56 0.95 5.49 4.91
C ALA A 56 0.71 6.17 3.55
N GLU A 57 1.76 6.35 2.75
CA GLU A 57 1.67 6.92 1.39
C GLU A 57 0.81 6.06 0.48
N VAL A 58 1.05 4.75 0.43
CA VAL A 58 0.27 3.83 -0.41
C VAL A 58 -1.18 3.73 0.06
N ARG A 59 -1.42 3.67 1.38
CA ARG A 59 -2.79 3.65 1.93
C ARG A 59 -3.58 4.91 1.62
N GLY A 60 -2.94 6.09 1.64
CA GLY A 60 -3.59 7.34 1.25
C GLY A 60 -4.02 7.33 -0.21
N VAL A 61 -3.14 6.85 -1.10
CA VAL A 61 -3.44 6.68 -2.54
C VAL A 61 -4.58 5.68 -2.75
N GLU A 62 -4.54 4.53 -2.07
CA GLU A 62 -5.59 3.49 -2.13
C GLU A 62 -6.95 4.06 -1.71
N LEU A 63 -7.02 4.73 -0.56
CA LEU A 63 -8.27 5.31 -0.06
C LEU A 63 -8.84 6.36 -1.02
N ALA A 64 -7.98 7.25 -1.54
CA ALA A 64 -8.42 8.27 -2.49
C ALA A 64 -8.99 7.65 -3.78
N LEU A 65 -8.35 6.61 -4.32
CA LEU A 65 -8.85 5.90 -5.51
C LEU A 65 -10.16 5.15 -5.22
N LYS A 66 -10.30 4.52 -4.05
CA LYS A 66 -11.57 3.89 -3.63
C LYS A 66 -12.70 4.93 -3.53
N MET A 67 -12.44 6.09 -2.92
CA MET A 67 -13.45 7.14 -2.79
C MET A 67 -13.85 7.79 -4.12
N THR A 68 -12.92 7.91 -5.08
CA THR A 68 -13.14 8.69 -6.32
C THR A 68 -13.43 7.86 -7.56
N LYS A 69 -13.02 6.58 -7.59
CA LYS A 69 -13.11 5.71 -8.78
C LYS A 69 -13.68 4.32 -8.52
N TYR A 70 -13.45 3.76 -7.33
CA TYR A 70 -13.88 2.39 -6.97
C TYR A 70 -14.68 2.33 -5.66
N PRO A 71 -15.81 3.06 -5.54
CA PRO A 71 -16.59 3.12 -4.30
C PRO A 71 -17.15 1.76 -3.88
N GLU A 72 -17.26 0.79 -4.80
CA GLU A 72 -17.65 -0.59 -4.52
C GLU A 72 -16.61 -1.40 -3.74
N LEU A 73 -15.39 -0.89 -3.58
CA LEU A 73 -14.32 -1.50 -2.77
C LEU A 73 -14.14 -0.83 -1.39
N LEU A 74 -15.00 0.14 -1.04
CA LEU A 74 -15.14 0.66 0.33
C LEU A 74 -15.97 -0.31 1.19
#